data_AF-A0A800BNM5-F1
#
_entry.id   AF-A0A800BNM5-F1
#
_cell.length_a   1.000
_cell.length_b   1.000
_cell.length_c   1.000
_cell.angle_alpha   90.00
_cell.angle_beta   90.00
_cell.angle_gamma   90.00
#
_symmetry.space_group_name_H-M   'P 1'
#
loop_
_entity.id
_entity.type
_entity.pdbx_description
1 polymer ?
#
loop_
_entity_poly.entity_id
_entity_poly.type
_entity_poly.pdbx_seq_one_letter_code
_entity_poly.pdbx_strand_id
1 'polypeptide(L)'
;MCGICGLIVKTDNQLGELGNLLTRMTELLVHRGPDEKATWHEGAAGLGHTRLKVLDLEGSKQPMPDITGRYLLVYNGEVYNFQELRRELKSHHCMVFRYRGDTEVVLNAFVAFGKACLHKFNGMFAFGLWDRKEQTLFLARDRMGQKPLFYYTDSSMFVFASEIKCILSIPGIDTSLDYSSLDSYFKYGFIPSPDTIFKRIKKLPPAHYLIYKDNNFAINRYWSPPLPTVTPSISIQEASQILRHKVERAVRLRLISDVPLGAFLSGGIDSSAIVALMRENSSEVKTFCISFRERSYDESRFSKLSAEHFHTDHTEYMVKDYQVESLLKKLVFHFDEPFGDSSALPTYHLSRITRQYVTVALSGDGGDELFAGYNRYIARRFAHYYNLLPKSLRTRFFNNFISMLPDNTRYYAKSIVKSLKLFHTMALRINRNSLSVLPNVFEEHERKALYSHQLLAQLC
;
A
#
# COMPACT_ATOMS: atom_id res chain seq x y z
N MET A 1 7.48 -2.12 -9.90
CA MET A 1 6.87 -0.79 -9.67
C MET A 1 7.97 0.23 -9.73
N CYS A 2 7.80 1.48 -10.13
CA CYS A 2 8.95 2.42 -10.07
C CYS A 2 9.41 2.72 -8.63
N GLY A 3 10.63 3.23 -8.50
CA GLY A 3 11.17 3.84 -7.29
C GLY A 3 11.43 5.32 -7.52
N ILE A 4 11.11 6.16 -6.52
CA ILE A 4 11.42 7.58 -6.54
C ILE A 4 12.21 7.95 -5.29
N CYS A 5 13.14 8.88 -5.43
CA CYS A 5 13.82 9.51 -4.32
C CYS A 5 14.22 10.95 -4.68
N GLY A 6 14.55 11.73 -3.67
CA GLY A 6 15.13 13.04 -3.86
C GLY A 6 15.51 13.67 -2.54
N LEU A 7 16.36 14.69 -2.63
CA LEU A 7 16.79 15.44 -1.47
C LEU A 7 17.06 16.91 -1.82
N ILE A 8 16.90 17.77 -0.82
CA ILE A 8 17.20 19.19 -0.88
C ILE A 8 18.14 19.49 0.27
N VAL A 9 19.34 19.93 -0.08
CA VAL A 9 20.38 20.35 0.86
C VAL A 9 20.07 21.75 1.38
N LYS A 10 20.24 21.99 2.68
CA LYS A 10 20.01 23.30 3.33
C LYS A 10 21.30 24.09 3.53
N THR A 11 22.46 23.43 3.43
CA THR A 11 23.78 24.03 3.70
C THR A 11 24.79 23.68 2.62
N ASP A 12 25.59 24.65 2.18
CA ASP A 12 26.51 24.50 1.05
C ASP A 12 27.54 23.35 1.21
N ASN A 13 27.91 23.00 2.44
CA ASN A 13 28.87 21.94 2.74
C ASN A 13 28.48 20.55 2.21
N GLN A 14 27.20 20.32 1.91
CA GLN A 14 26.72 19.03 1.39
C GLN A 14 26.45 19.04 -0.13
N LEU A 15 26.60 20.19 -0.80
CA LEU A 15 26.38 20.30 -2.26
C LEU A 15 27.31 19.38 -3.06
N GLY A 16 28.57 19.25 -2.62
CA GLY A 16 29.57 18.41 -3.29
C GLY A 16 29.26 16.90 -3.29
N GLU A 17 28.49 16.42 -2.30
CA GLU A 17 28.14 15.00 -2.15
C GLU A 17 26.74 14.65 -2.68
N LEU A 18 25.95 15.65 -3.07
CA LEU A 18 24.56 15.49 -3.50
C LEU A 18 24.41 14.40 -4.60
N GLY A 19 25.24 14.45 -5.63
CA GLY A 19 25.21 13.47 -6.73
C GLY A 19 25.52 12.04 -6.28
N ASN A 20 26.50 11.88 -5.38
CA ASN A 20 26.89 10.57 -4.84
C ASN A 20 25.78 9.99 -3.96
N LEU A 21 25.21 10.80 -3.07
CA LEU A 21 24.08 10.41 -2.21
C LEU A 21 22.88 9.98 -3.05
N LEU A 22 22.52 10.77 -4.05
CA LEU A 22 21.39 10.49 -4.92
C LEU A 22 21.58 9.20 -5.74
N THR A 23 22.81 8.95 -6.20
CA THR A 23 23.17 7.71 -6.89
C THR A 23 22.96 6.50 -5.97
N ARG A 24 23.48 6.56 -4.74
CA ARG A 24 23.32 5.49 -3.73
C ARG A 24 21.84 5.23 -3.41
N MET A 25 21.05 6.29 -3.21
CA MET A 25 19.62 6.17 -2.96
C MET A 25 18.89 5.49 -4.13
N THR A 26 19.26 5.82 -5.36
CA THR A 26 18.65 5.26 -6.58
C THR A 26 19.02 3.79 -6.75
N GLU A 27 20.26 3.39 -6.44
CA GLU A 27 20.71 1.99 -6.50
C GLU A 27 19.92 1.07 -5.57
N LEU A 28 19.56 1.57 -4.38
CA LEU A 28 18.73 0.84 -3.42
C LEU A 28 17.29 0.62 -3.89
N LEU A 29 16.84 1.27 -4.98
CA LEU A 29 15.48 1.16 -5.53
C LEU A 29 15.41 0.33 -6.82
N VAL A 30 16.53 -0.26 -7.28
CA VAL A 30 16.57 -1.00 -8.55
C VAL A 30 15.64 -2.23 -8.53
N HIS A 31 15.44 -2.89 -7.39
CA HIS A 31 14.49 -4.01 -7.30
C HIS A 31 13.05 -3.60 -7.61
N ARG A 32 12.70 -2.32 -7.41
CA ARG A 32 11.39 -1.81 -7.79
C ARG A 32 11.33 -1.64 -9.31
N GLY A 33 12.27 -0.86 -9.83
CA GLY A 33 12.35 -0.45 -11.24
C GLY A 33 13.66 -0.89 -11.89
N PRO A 34 13.76 -2.15 -12.35
CA PRO A 34 15.01 -2.71 -12.84
C PRO A 34 15.39 -2.28 -14.26
N ASP A 35 14.48 -1.65 -15.00
CA ASP A 35 14.64 -1.46 -16.45
C ASP A 35 15.46 -0.21 -16.81
N GLU A 36 15.28 0.88 -16.06
CA GLU A 36 16.05 2.12 -16.24
C GLU A 36 16.30 2.78 -14.89
N LYS A 37 17.42 3.51 -14.78
CA LYS A 37 17.72 4.38 -13.63
C LYS A 37 18.25 5.71 -14.13
N ALA A 38 17.87 6.79 -13.48
CA ALA A 38 18.39 8.12 -13.77
C ALA A 38 18.32 9.02 -12.55
N THR A 39 19.23 10.00 -12.54
CA THR A 39 19.33 11.03 -11.52
C THR A 39 19.40 12.39 -12.20
N TRP A 40 18.94 13.41 -11.48
CA TRP A 40 19.11 14.81 -11.85
C TRP A 40 19.46 15.57 -10.58
N HIS A 41 20.40 16.50 -10.67
CA HIS A 41 20.66 17.45 -9.58
C HIS A 41 21.09 18.81 -10.15
N GLU A 42 20.65 19.87 -9.50
CA GLU A 42 20.99 21.25 -9.83
C GLU A 42 20.94 22.09 -8.56
N GLY A 43 22.01 22.84 -8.29
CA GLY A 43 22.15 23.57 -7.04
C GLY A 43 21.94 22.64 -5.83
N ALA A 44 21.00 23.02 -4.96
CA ALA A 44 20.70 22.29 -3.73
C ALA A 44 19.74 21.11 -3.87
N ALA A 45 19.13 20.89 -5.06
CA ALA A 45 18.07 19.89 -5.23
C ALA A 45 18.52 18.71 -6.10
N GLY A 46 18.10 17.51 -5.72
CA GLY A 46 18.35 16.28 -6.45
C GLY A 46 17.11 15.38 -6.51
N LEU A 47 16.89 14.74 -7.66
CA LEU A 47 15.79 13.81 -7.94
C LEU A 47 16.32 12.53 -8.59
N GLY A 48 15.90 11.37 -8.10
CA GLY A 48 16.29 10.05 -8.58
C GLY A 48 15.07 9.19 -8.88
N HIS A 49 15.19 8.35 -9.90
CA HIS A 49 14.11 7.46 -10.33
C HIS A 49 14.65 6.13 -10.84
N THR A 50 13.98 5.04 -10.47
CA THR A 50 14.15 3.71 -11.05
C THR A 50 12.85 3.28 -11.70
N ARG A 51 12.92 2.78 -12.95
CA ARG A 51 11.76 2.53 -13.78
C ARG A 51 11.46 1.06 -13.92
N LEU A 52 10.19 0.69 -13.72
CA LEU A 52 9.62 -0.51 -14.30
C LEU A 52 8.79 -0.08 -15.52
N LYS A 53 9.17 -0.51 -16.73
CA LYS A 53 8.48 -0.19 -17.97
C LYS A 53 7.16 -0.98 -18.04
N VAL A 54 6.04 -0.27 -17.92
CA VAL A 54 4.67 -0.83 -18.01
C VAL A 54 3.89 -0.19 -19.15
N LEU A 55 3.93 1.14 -19.23
CA LEU A 55 3.37 1.95 -20.31
C LEU A 55 4.48 2.75 -20.97
N ASP A 56 4.36 2.93 -22.29
CA ASP A 56 5.22 3.79 -23.11
C ASP A 56 6.70 3.42 -22.96
N LEU A 57 7.03 2.16 -23.29
CA LEU A 57 8.29 1.48 -22.92
C LEU A 57 9.56 2.26 -23.32
N GLU A 58 9.54 2.99 -24.43
CA GLU A 58 10.66 3.80 -24.91
C GLU A 58 10.57 5.28 -24.51
N GLY A 59 9.36 5.77 -24.25
CA GLY A 59 9.09 7.13 -23.82
C GLY A 59 9.13 7.30 -22.30
N SER A 60 8.62 8.42 -21.80
CA SER A 60 8.36 8.65 -20.37
C SER A 60 9.55 8.45 -19.40
N LYS A 61 10.78 8.75 -19.84
CA LYS A 61 11.98 8.75 -18.98
C LYS A 61 11.85 9.80 -17.87
N GLN A 62 12.36 9.49 -16.69
CA GLN A 62 12.26 10.34 -15.50
C GLN A 62 13.61 10.44 -14.78
N PRO A 63 13.97 11.57 -14.14
CA PRO A 63 13.16 12.78 -13.94
C PRO A 63 12.72 13.48 -15.23
N MET A 64 11.42 13.74 -15.37
CA MET A 64 10.82 14.23 -16.62
C MET A 64 10.63 15.75 -16.56
N PRO A 65 11.28 16.53 -17.45
CA PRO A 65 11.02 17.96 -17.55
C PRO A 65 9.73 18.24 -18.33
N ASP A 66 9.02 19.30 -17.95
CA ASP A 66 7.93 19.84 -18.78
C ASP A 66 8.49 20.50 -20.04
N ILE A 67 7.60 20.98 -20.93
CA ILE A 67 8.03 21.58 -22.20
C ILE A 67 8.87 22.86 -22.00
N THR A 68 8.66 23.59 -20.91
CA THR A 68 9.42 24.80 -20.57
C THR A 68 10.71 24.50 -19.79
N GLY A 69 10.84 23.27 -19.27
CA GLY A 69 11.93 22.88 -18.37
C GLY A 69 11.86 23.51 -16.97
N ARG A 70 10.75 24.15 -16.59
CA ARG A 70 10.52 24.70 -15.25
C ARG A 70 10.26 23.60 -14.22
N TYR A 71 9.46 22.61 -14.59
CA TYR A 71 9.01 21.55 -13.69
C TYR A 71 9.69 20.24 -14.03
N LEU A 72 10.21 19.54 -13.02
CA LEU A 72 10.74 18.18 -13.16
C LEU A 72 9.95 17.20 -12.30
N LEU A 73 9.47 16.12 -12.90
CA LEU A 73 8.67 15.07 -12.26
C LEU A 73 9.46 13.79 -12.03
N VAL A 74 9.36 13.23 -10.83
CA VAL A 74 9.59 11.80 -10.54
C VAL A 74 8.30 11.18 -10.03
N TYR A 75 7.95 10.00 -10.52
CA TYR A 75 6.63 9.42 -10.41
C TYR A 75 6.69 7.90 -10.35
N ASN A 76 6.12 7.34 -9.28
CA ASN A 76 5.84 5.92 -9.12
C ASN A 76 4.33 5.73 -9.00
N GLY A 77 3.69 5.27 -10.06
CA GLY A 77 2.25 5.08 -10.06
C GLY A 77 1.67 4.76 -11.43
N GLU A 78 0.34 4.68 -11.44
CA GLU A 78 -0.50 4.66 -12.64
C GLU A 78 -1.72 5.56 -12.41
N VAL A 79 -1.92 6.56 -13.27
CA VAL A 79 -3.16 7.33 -13.37
C VAL A 79 -4.02 6.67 -14.43
N TYR A 80 -4.92 5.80 -14.02
CA TYR A 80 -5.69 4.96 -14.93
C TYR A 80 -6.61 5.74 -15.88
N ASN A 81 -7.06 6.94 -15.50
CA ASN A 81 -7.85 7.81 -16.37
C ASN A 81 -6.99 8.75 -17.24
N PHE A 82 -5.70 8.46 -17.45
CA PHE A 82 -4.79 9.34 -18.20
C PHE A 82 -5.25 9.66 -19.63
N GLN A 83 -5.94 8.73 -20.31
CA GLN A 83 -6.47 8.97 -21.67
C GLN A 83 -7.61 10.00 -21.68
N GLU A 84 -8.46 10.00 -20.65
CA GLU A 84 -9.52 10.99 -20.45
C GLU A 84 -8.91 12.36 -20.14
N LEU A 85 -7.97 12.41 -19.19
CA LEU A 85 -7.27 13.64 -18.81
C LEU A 85 -6.43 14.22 -19.95
N ARG A 86 -5.77 13.37 -20.74
CA ARG A 86 -5.02 13.79 -21.93
C ARG A 86 -5.92 14.52 -22.93
N ARG A 87 -7.13 14.01 -23.17
CA ARG A 87 -8.11 14.68 -24.05
C ARG A 87 -8.52 16.04 -23.47
N GLU A 88 -8.84 16.09 -22.18
CA GLU A 88 -9.18 17.34 -21.48
C GLU A 88 -8.06 18.39 -21.58
N LEU A 89 -6.81 17.98 -21.30
CA LEU A 89 -5.64 18.86 -21.35
C LEU A 89 -5.35 19.37 -22.77
N LYS A 90 -5.55 18.54 -23.79
CA LYS A 90 -5.41 18.96 -25.20
C LYS A 90 -6.48 19.98 -25.59
N SER A 91 -7.75 19.71 -25.25
CA SER A 91 -8.88 20.52 -25.74
C SER A 91 -9.10 21.80 -24.96
N HIS A 92 -8.89 21.80 -23.64
CA HIS A 92 -9.21 22.93 -22.77
C HIS A 92 -7.98 23.71 -22.30
N HIS A 93 -6.78 23.13 -22.40
CA HIS A 93 -5.53 23.75 -21.93
C HIS A 93 -4.44 23.81 -23.01
N CYS A 94 -4.74 23.44 -24.25
CA CYS A 94 -3.84 23.49 -25.40
C CYS A 94 -2.49 22.77 -25.15
N MET A 95 -2.49 21.73 -24.31
CA MET A 95 -1.27 21.00 -23.95
C MET A 95 -0.79 20.11 -25.10
N VAL A 96 0.51 20.19 -25.40
CA VAL A 96 1.20 19.31 -26.35
C VAL A 96 1.82 18.14 -25.60
N PHE A 97 1.72 16.94 -26.18
CA PHE A 97 2.25 15.72 -25.59
C PHE A 97 3.29 15.10 -26.52
N ARG A 98 4.46 14.76 -25.96
CA ARG A 98 5.55 14.06 -26.64
C ARG A 98 5.43 12.54 -26.52
N TYR A 99 4.88 12.08 -25.40
CA TYR A 99 4.87 10.69 -24.97
C TYR A 99 3.44 10.16 -24.87
N ARG A 100 3.26 8.84 -24.85
CA ARG A 100 1.93 8.21 -24.76
C ARG A 100 1.54 7.80 -23.35
N GLY A 101 2.53 7.66 -22.46
CA GLY A 101 2.32 7.24 -21.07
C GLY A 101 1.50 8.23 -20.24
N ASP A 102 1.13 7.78 -19.05
CA ASP A 102 0.42 8.57 -18.05
C ASP A 102 1.34 9.58 -17.33
N THR A 103 2.65 9.33 -17.29
CA THR A 103 3.64 10.20 -16.63
C THR A 103 3.57 11.64 -17.14
N GLU A 104 3.54 11.85 -18.46
CA GLU A 104 3.43 13.19 -19.05
C GLU A 104 2.06 13.83 -18.76
N VAL A 105 1.00 13.02 -18.61
CA VAL A 105 -0.33 13.50 -18.21
C VAL A 105 -0.32 14.00 -16.76
N VAL A 106 0.37 13.31 -15.85
CA VAL A 106 0.55 13.77 -14.47
C VAL A 106 1.27 15.12 -14.43
N LEU A 107 2.37 15.24 -15.18
CA LEU A 107 3.14 16.48 -15.27
C LEU A 107 2.29 17.63 -15.84
N ASN A 108 1.70 17.43 -17.02
CA ASN A 108 0.92 18.46 -17.69
C ASN A 108 -0.35 18.83 -16.91
N ALA A 109 -0.96 17.89 -16.19
CA ALA A 109 -2.08 18.18 -15.30
C ALA A 109 -1.65 19.10 -14.15
N PHE A 110 -0.46 18.90 -13.57
CA PHE A 110 0.07 19.83 -12.57
C PHE A 110 0.36 21.21 -13.17
N VAL A 111 0.93 21.28 -14.38
CA VAL A 111 1.15 22.56 -15.07
C VAL A 111 -0.16 23.31 -15.29
N ALA A 112 -1.22 22.60 -15.72
CA ALA A 112 -2.52 23.20 -16.01
C ALA A 112 -3.33 23.60 -14.76
N PHE A 113 -3.31 22.76 -13.72
CA PHE A 113 -4.23 22.86 -12.59
C PHE A 113 -3.54 23.11 -11.24
N GLY A 114 -2.21 23.12 -11.20
CA GLY A 114 -1.44 23.05 -9.96
C GLY A 114 -1.85 21.86 -9.11
N LYS A 115 -1.88 22.05 -7.78
CA LYS A 115 -2.32 21.04 -6.80
C LYS A 115 -3.75 20.51 -7.01
N ALA A 116 -4.62 21.23 -7.73
CA ALA A 116 -5.99 20.79 -7.99
C ALA A 116 -6.05 19.57 -8.93
N CYS A 117 -4.95 19.25 -9.64
CA CYS A 117 -4.84 18.05 -10.46
C CYS A 117 -5.12 16.75 -9.67
N LEU A 118 -4.82 16.73 -8.36
CA LEU A 118 -5.02 15.56 -7.50
C LEU A 118 -6.48 15.10 -7.42
N HIS A 119 -7.44 16.03 -7.55
CA HIS A 119 -8.87 15.68 -7.57
C HIS A 119 -9.29 15.00 -8.88
N LYS A 120 -8.53 15.21 -9.95
CA LYS A 120 -8.79 14.66 -11.29
C LYS A 120 -8.17 13.27 -11.47
N PHE A 121 -7.17 12.92 -10.68
CA PHE A 121 -6.51 11.62 -10.78
C PHE A 121 -7.38 10.48 -10.23
N ASN A 122 -7.56 9.45 -11.04
CA ASN A 122 -8.02 8.13 -10.64
C ASN A 122 -6.86 7.15 -10.83
N GLY A 123 -6.17 6.79 -9.75
CA GLY A 123 -4.91 6.09 -9.83
C GLY A 123 -4.31 5.69 -8.49
N MET A 124 -3.23 4.94 -8.57
CA MET A 124 -2.30 4.68 -7.46
C MET A 124 -1.01 5.43 -7.76
N PHE A 125 -0.52 6.26 -6.86
CA PHE A 125 0.61 7.13 -7.17
C PHE A 125 1.32 7.67 -5.94
N ALA A 126 2.63 7.83 -6.10
CA ALA A 126 3.47 8.72 -5.34
C ALA A 126 4.31 9.51 -6.35
N PHE A 127 4.35 10.83 -6.24
CA PHE A 127 5.22 11.64 -7.10
C PHE A 127 5.85 12.80 -6.36
N GLY A 128 7.00 13.23 -6.87
CA GLY A 128 7.68 14.45 -6.49
C GLY A 128 7.87 15.34 -7.72
N LEU A 129 7.59 16.63 -7.57
CA LEU A 129 7.70 17.62 -8.62
C LEU A 129 8.51 18.82 -8.11
N TRP A 130 9.62 19.10 -8.78
CA TRP A 130 10.48 20.23 -8.47
C TRP A 130 10.16 21.40 -9.41
N ASP A 131 9.78 22.54 -8.83
CA ASP A 131 9.66 23.81 -9.54
C ASP A 131 11.00 24.54 -9.46
N ARG A 132 11.75 24.56 -10.57
CA ARG A 132 13.05 25.23 -10.66
C ARG A 132 12.97 26.74 -10.49
N LYS A 133 11.85 27.36 -10.88
CA LYS A 133 11.68 28.81 -10.77
C LYS A 133 11.43 29.22 -9.33
N GLU A 134 10.53 28.49 -8.66
CA GLU A 134 10.11 28.81 -7.29
C GLU A 134 10.92 28.08 -6.21
N GLN A 135 11.88 27.24 -6.62
CA GLN A 135 12.70 26.39 -5.75
C GLN A 135 11.83 25.61 -4.75
N THR A 136 10.74 25.03 -5.26
CA THR A 136 9.69 24.40 -4.44
C THR A 136 9.54 22.93 -4.81
N LEU A 137 9.51 22.06 -3.80
CA LEU A 137 9.22 20.64 -3.98
C LEU A 137 7.77 20.37 -3.59
N PHE A 138 7.03 19.77 -4.52
CA PHE A 138 5.69 19.26 -4.31
C PHE A 138 5.72 17.74 -4.29
N LEU A 139 5.30 17.11 -3.20
CA LEU A 139 5.12 15.66 -3.09
C LEU A 139 3.64 15.35 -2.96
N ALA A 140 3.16 14.26 -3.57
CA ALA A 140 1.80 13.79 -3.36
C ALA A 140 1.70 12.27 -3.34
N ARG A 141 0.74 11.77 -2.56
CA ARG A 141 0.42 10.35 -2.43
C ARG A 141 -1.06 10.08 -2.71
N ASP A 142 -1.37 8.96 -3.33
CA ASP A 142 -2.73 8.59 -3.72
C ASP A 142 -3.71 8.45 -2.55
N ARG A 143 -5.01 8.40 -2.89
CA ARG A 143 -6.13 8.44 -1.96
C ARG A 143 -6.05 7.40 -0.84
N MET A 144 -5.57 6.20 -1.17
CA MET A 144 -5.50 5.06 -0.25
C MET A 144 -4.08 4.74 0.19
N GLY A 145 -3.08 5.48 -0.30
CA GLY A 145 -1.68 5.26 0.03
C GLY A 145 -1.09 3.99 -0.55
N GLN A 146 -1.60 3.52 -1.70
CA GLN A 146 -1.14 2.31 -2.37
C GLN A 146 0.34 2.37 -2.73
N LYS A 147 0.83 3.53 -3.18
CA LYS A 147 2.26 3.73 -3.42
C LYS A 147 2.92 4.31 -2.16
N PRO A 148 4.04 3.73 -1.68
CA PRO A 148 4.71 4.24 -0.49
C PRO A 148 5.44 5.54 -0.81
N LEU A 149 5.47 6.44 0.18
CA LEU A 149 6.24 7.68 0.14
C LEU A 149 6.61 8.09 1.56
N PHE A 150 7.90 8.17 1.82
CA PHE A 150 8.49 8.53 3.11
C PHE A 150 9.27 9.83 2.97
N TYR A 151 9.38 10.57 4.06
CA TYR A 151 10.20 11.77 4.13
C TYR A 151 10.92 11.90 5.47
N TYR A 152 12.01 12.65 5.44
CA TYR A 152 12.85 13.01 6.58
C TYR A 152 13.29 14.47 6.44
N THR A 153 13.46 15.16 7.56
CA THR A 153 14.11 16.46 7.56
C THR A 153 14.85 16.74 8.86
N ASP A 154 15.96 17.46 8.75
CA ASP A 154 16.72 18.01 9.86
C ASP A 154 17.28 19.40 9.51
N SER A 155 18.28 19.90 10.25
CA SER A 155 18.91 21.18 9.97
C SER A 155 19.73 21.22 8.67
N SER A 156 20.11 20.07 8.12
CA SER A 156 20.99 19.94 6.95
C SER A 156 20.26 19.63 5.66
N MET A 157 19.12 18.91 5.71
CA MET A 157 18.43 18.49 4.49
C MET A 157 16.93 18.20 4.67
N PHE A 158 16.26 18.09 3.53
CA PHE A 158 14.95 17.46 3.38
C PHE A 158 15.09 16.30 2.39
N VAL A 159 14.56 15.13 2.70
CA VAL A 159 14.73 13.91 1.90
C VAL A 159 13.37 13.24 1.74
N PHE A 160 13.11 12.67 0.56
CA PHE A 160 11.99 11.76 0.35
C PHE A 160 12.41 10.53 -0.44
N ALA A 161 11.67 9.42 -0.26
CA ALA A 161 11.89 8.20 -1.01
C ALA A 161 10.66 7.28 -0.99
N SER A 162 10.57 6.37 -1.97
CA SER A 162 9.61 5.26 -1.97
C SER A 162 9.83 4.29 -0.80
N GLU A 163 11.04 4.21 -0.25
CA GLU A 163 11.45 3.20 0.72
C GLU A 163 12.43 3.82 1.75
N ILE A 164 12.30 3.44 3.02
CA ILE A 164 13.04 4.07 4.13
C ILE A 164 14.54 3.79 4.01
N LYS A 165 14.96 2.61 3.51
CA LYS A 165 16.39 2.30 3.30
C LYS A 165 17.14 3.33 2.49
N CYS A 166 16.48 4.03 1.56
CA CYS A 166 17.10 5.11 0.80
C CYS A 166 17.48 6.27 1.71
N ILE A 167 16.59 6.65 2.63
CA ILE A 167 16.85 7.70 3.61
C ILE A 167 17.97 7.26 4.56
N LEU A 168 17.91 6.02 5.07
CA LEU A 168 18.94 5.47 5.96
C LEU A 168 20.34 5.36 5.33
N SER A 169 20.43 5.38 4.00
CA SER A 169 21.72 5.33 3.28
C SER A 169 22.52 6.63 3.35
N ILE A 170 21.90 7.72 3.84
CA ILE A 170 22.52 9.03 3.99
C ILE A 170 23.31 9.07 5.31
N PRO A 171 24.61 9.41 5.29
CA PRO A 171 25.42 9.51 6.50
C PRO A 171 24.88 10.55 7.48
N GLY A 172 24.82 10.20 8.77
CA GLY A 172 24.44 11.12 9.85
C GLY A 172 22.93 11.29 10.09
N ILE A 173 22.07 10.54 9.38
CA ILE A 173 20.63 10.50 9.67
C ILE A 173 20.39 9.98 11.09
N ASP A 174 19.45 10.61 11.79
CA ASP A 174 18.94 10.15 13.08
C ASP A 174 18.14 8.84 12.92
N THR A 175 18.72 7.75 13.41
CA THR A 175 18.12 6.41 13.40
C THR A 175 17.47 6.03 14.74
N SER A 176 17.25 7.01 15.63
CA SER A 176 16.56 6.76 16.89
C SER A 176 15.16 6.18 16.67
N LEU A 177 14.82 5.18 17.48
CA LEU A 177 13.51 4.54 17.42
C LEU A 177 12.44 5.45 18.03
N ASP A 178 11.27 5.43 17.42
CA ASP A 178 10.06 5.95 18.03
C ASP A 178 9.40 4.84 18.85
N TYR A 179 9.56 4.90 20.17
CA TYR A 179 9.02 3.88 21.06
C TYR A 179 7.48 3.82 21.03
N SER A 180 6.80 4.92 20.71
CA SER A 180 5.33 4.91 20.53
C SER A 180 4.93 4.15 19.27
N SER A 181 5.74 4.25 18.21
CA SER A 181 5.56 3.46 16.99
C SER A 181 5.87 1.98 17.22
N LEU A 182 6.93 1.68 17.97
CA LEU A 182 7.26 0.30 18.36
C LEU A 182 6.11 -0.32 19.17
N ASP A 183 5.52 0.46 20.07
CA ASP A 183 4.34 0.04 20.83
C ASP A 183 3.14 -0.26 19.93
N SER A 184 2.91 0.60 18.94
CA SER A 184 1.88 0.40 17.92
C SER A 184 2.11 -0.87 17.10
N TYR A 185 3.37 -1.20 16.78
CA TYR A 185 3.71 -2.46 16.13
C TYR A 185 3.35 -3.67 17.00
N PHE A 186 3.75 -3.70 18.27
CA PHE A 186 3.37 -4.81 19.17
C PHE A 186 1.87 -4.87 19.41
N LYS A 187 1.16 -3.75 19.28
CA LYS A 187 -0.29 -3.76 19.34
C LYS A 187 -0.92 -4.30 18.05
N TYR A 188 -0.64 -3.72 16.89
CA TYR A 188 -1.41 -3.95 15.66
C TYR A 188 -0.74 -4.91 14.66
N GLY A 189 0.52 -5.26 14.87
CA GLY A 189 1.35 -5.98 13.90
C GLY A 189 1.92 -5.08 12.79
N PHE A 190 1.63 -3.78 12.80
CA PHE A 190 2.16 -2.81 11.85
C PHE A 190 2.18 -1.41 12.48
N ILE A 191 2.90 -0.48 11.85
CA ILE A 191 3.02 0.91 12.30
C ILE A 191 2.10 1.81 11.45
N PRO A 192 1.01 2.35 12.01
CA PRO A 192 0.09 3.21 11.28
C PRO A 192 0.76 4.48 10.73
N SER A 193 0.27 4.97 9.59
CA SER A 193 0.63 6.31 9.09
C SER A 193 0.14 7.39 10.06
N PRO A 194 0.87 8.51 10.27
CA PRO A 194 2.08 8.96 9.56
C PRO A 194 3.41 8.36 10.07
N ASP A 195 3.39 7.57 11.12
CA ASP A 195 4.63 7.20 11.80
C ASP A 195 5.40 6.09 11.08
N THR A 196 6.68 5.96 11.41
CA THR A 196 7.51 4.78 11.10
C THR A 196 8.16 4.30 12.38
N ILE A 197 8.92 3.19 12.32
CA ILE A 197 9.72 2.76 13.46
C ILE A 197 10.76 3.80 13.92
N PHE A 198 11.13 4.75 13.04
CA PHE A 198 12.10 5.80 13.33
C PHE A 198 11.41 7.11 13.72
N LYS A 199 12.02 7.84 14.66
CA LYS A 199 11.46 9.09 15.23
C LYS A 199 11.31 10.20 14.19
N ARG A 200 12.29 10.35 13.29
CA ARG A 200 12.35 11.46 12.33
C ARG A 200 11.94 11.10 10.90
N ILE A 201 11.71 9.82 10.61
CA ILE A 201 11.25 9.38 9.29
C ILE A 201 9.75 9.17 9.39
N LYS A 202 9.00 9.81 8.49
CA LYS A 202 7.53 9.76 8.48
C LYS A 202 7.02 9.32 7.11
N LYS A 203 5.88 8.62 7.11
CA LYS A 203 5.08 8.31 5.92
C LYS A 203 4.30 9.57 5.54
N LEU A 204 4.34 10.00 4.27
CA LEU A 204 3.34 10.96 3.79
C LEU A 204 1.97 10.28 3.88
N PRO A 205 0.97 10.84 4.60
CA PRO A 205 -0.29 10.14 4.76
C PRO A 205 -1.03 9.92 3.43
N PRO A 206 -1.86 8.87 3.33
CA PRO A 206 -2.77 8.68 2.19
C PRO A 206 -3.59 9.94 1.93
N ALA A 207 -3.85 10.26 0.67
CA ALA A 207 -4.64 11.43 0.27
C ALA A 207 -4.07 12.80 0.70
N HIS A 208 -2.74 12.89 0.90
CA HIS A 208 -2.07 14.14 1.22
C HIS A 208 -1.03 14.54 0.17
N TYR A 209 -0.75 15.83 0.15
CA TYR A 209 0.41 16.40 -0.53
C TYR A 209 1.24 17.22 0.46
N LEU A 210 2.55 17.30 0.22
CA LEU A 210 3.52 18.06 0.98
C LEU A 210 4.13 19.11 0.05
N ILE A 211 4.19 20.35 0.51
CA ILE A 211 4.93 21.44 -0.16
C ILE A 211 6.12 21.77 0.72
N TYR A 212 7.33 21.70 0.18
CA TYR A 212 8.56 22.12 0.83
C TYR A 212 9.14 23.33 0.09
N LYS A 213 9.40 24.41 0.83
CA LYS A 213 9.96 25.66 0.34
C LYS A 213 10.64 26.40 1.50
N ASP A 214 11.77 27.05 1.24
CA ASP A 214 12.47 27.91 2.21
C ASP A 214 12.70 27.22 3.57
N ASN A 215 13.20 25.98 3.54
CA ASN A 215 13.45 25.13 4.72
C ASN A 215 12.23 24.78 5.59
N ASN A 216 11.03 25.08 5.10
CA ASN A 216 9.76 24.77 5.75
C ASN A 216 8.94 23.81 4.89
N PHE A 217 8.00 23.09 5.52
CA PHE A 217 7.02 22.31 4.77
C PHE A 217 5.64 22.37 5.39
N ALA A 218 4.63 22.15 4.54
CA ALA A 218 3.24 22.01 4.94
C ALA A 218 2.62 20.76 4.30
N ILE A 219 1.86 20.01 5.08
CA ILE A 219 1.15 18.81 4.64
C ILE A 219 -0.34 19.12 4.61
N ASN A 220 -1.00 18.79 3.51
CA ASN A 220 -2.41 19.09 3.30
C ASN A 220 -3.14 17.87 2.74
N ARG A 221 -4.33 17.60 3.27
CA ARG A 221 -5.23 16.55 2.76
C ARG A 221 -6.00 17.08 1.56
N TYR A 222 -6.03 16.34 0.46
CA TYR A 222 -6.85 16.67 -0.71
C TYR A 222 -8.07 15.75 -0.86
N TRP A 223 -8.12 14.62 -0.16
CA TRP A 223 -9.26 13.72 -0.24
C TRP A 223 -9.52 13.01 1.09
N SER A 224 -10.78 12.67 1.34
CA SER A 224 -11.19 11.78 2.43
C SER A 224 -12.29 10.84 1.92
N PRO A 225 -12.38 9.62 2.47
CA PRO A 225 -13.50 8.74 2.16
C PRO A 225 -14.83 9.45 2.43
N PRO A 226 -15.83 9.32 1.55
CA PRO A 226 -17.15 9.90 1.80
C PRO A 226 -17.76 9.25 3.04
N LEU A 227 -18.42 10.07 3.87
CA LEU A 227 -19.24 9.53 4.96
C LEU A 227 -20.50 8.89 4.37
N PRO A 228 -21.08 7.86 5.03
CA PRO A 228 -22.34 7.29 4.60
C PRO A 228 -23.42 8.38 4.54
N THR A 229 -23.92 8.69 3.35
CA THR A 229 -25.09 9.55 3.15
C THR A 229 -26.36 8.71 3.24
N VAL A 230 -27.53 9.35 3.29
CA VAL A 230 -28.84 8.67 3.17
C VAL A 230 -28.80 7.78 1.93
N THR A 231 -28.86 6.47 2.14
CA THR A 231 -28.81 5.49 1.06
C THR A 231 -29.99 5.73 0.14
N PRO A 232 -29.80 5.96 -1.17
CA PRO A 232 -30.92 6.02 -2.09
C PRO A 232 -31.72 4.72 -1.99
N SER A 233 -33.06 4.81 -2.05
CA SER A 233 -33.96 3.65 -1.98
C SER A 233 -33.93 2.87 -3.29
N ILE A 234 -32.81 2.17 -3.54
CA ILE A 234 -32.62 1.28 -4.68
C ILE A 234 -32.79 -0.17 -4.27
N SER A 235 -33.20 -1.01 -5.22
CA SER A 235 -33.31 -2.46 -4.98
C SER A 235 -31.93 -3.11 -4.83
N ILE A 236 -31.86 -4.30 -4.22
CA ILE A 236 -30.61 -5.08 -4.11
C ILE A 236 -30.07 -5.41 -5.50
N GLN A 237 -30.95 -5.73 -6.45
CA GLN A 237 -30.63 -6.05 -7.83
C GLN A 237 -29.98 -4.86 -8.53
N GLU A 238 -30.57 -3.67 -8.40
CA GLU A 238 -30.04 -2.42 -8.95
C GLU A 238 -28.69 -2.07 -8.31
N ALA A 239 -28.57 -2.18 -6.99
CA ALA A 239 -27.31 -1.97 -6.27
C ALA A 239 -26.21 -2.92 -6.76
N SER A 240 -26.57 -4.19 -7.01
CA SER A 240 -25.65 -5.23 -7.49
C SER A 240 -25.16 -4.92 -8.92
N GLN A 241 -26.05 -4.44 -9.80
CA GLN A 241 -25.69 -4.02 -11.16
C GLN A 241 -24.77 -2.79 -11.14
N ILE A 242 -25.09 -1.77 -10.33
CA ILE A 242 -24.25 -0.58 -10.17
C ILE A 242 -22.86 -0.96 -9.64
N LEU A 243 -22.80 -1.85 -8.64
CA LEU A 243 -21.55 -2.33 -8.08
C LEU A 243 -20.74 -3.07 -9.15
N ARG A 244 -21.34 -4.05 -9.83
CA ARG A 244 -20.68 -4.82 -10.90
C ARG A 244 -20.10 -3.88 -11.96
N HIS A 245 -20.87 -2.91 -12.45
CA HIS A 245 -20.40 -1.95 -13.45
C HIS A 245 -19.21 -1.11 -12.95
N LYS A 246 -19.21 -0.69 -11.67
CA LYS A 246 -18.09 0.06 -11.09
C LYS A 246 -16.83 -0.79 -10.97
N VAL A 247 -16.96 -2.05 -10.54
CA VAL A 247 -15.81 -2.97 -10.42
C VAL A 247 -15.29 -3.33 -11.82
N GLU A 248 -16.17 -3.63 -12.77
CA GLU A 248 -15.81 -3.88 -14.18
C GLU A 248 -15.03 -2.70 -14.77
N ARG A 249 -15.53 -1.46 -14.59
CA ARG A 249 -14.79 -0.25 -15.01
C ARG A 249 -13.43 -0.16 -14.34
N ALA A 250 -13.33 -0.46 -13.04
CA ALA A 250 -12.07 -0.42 -12.30
C ALA A 250 -11.05 -1.46 -12.81
N VAL A 251 -11.51 -2.66 -13.17
CA VAL A 251 -10.69 -3.72 -13.79
C VAL A 251 -10.26 -3.30 -15.19
N ARG A 252 -11.18 -2.88 -16.05
CA ARG A 252 -10.87 -2.45 -17.43
C ARG A 252 -9.82 -1.34 -17.48
N LEU A 253 -9.91 -0.37 -16.58
CA LEU A 253 -8.93 0.71 -16.45
C LEU A 253 -7.52 0.23 -16.05
N ARG A 254 -7.40 -0.92 -15.38
CA ARG A 254 -6.14 -1.55 -14.96
C ARG A 254 -5.61 -2.57 -15.97
N LEU A 255 -6.35 -2.87 -17.03
CA LEU A 255 -5.91 -3.75 -18.12
C LEU A 255 -5.16 -2.99 -19.22
N ILE A 256 -5.08 -1.65 -19.14
CA ILE A 256 -4.30 -0.84 -20.08
C ILE A 256 -2.81 -0.99 -19.72
N SER A 257 -2.06 -1.74 -20.53
CA SER A 257 -0.64 -2.05 -20.33
C SER A 257 0.03 -2.35 -21.68
N ASP A 258 1.31 -1.96 -21.84
CA ASP A 258 2.14 -2.34 -23.00
C ASP A 258 2.96 -3.62 -22.71
N VAL A 259 2.80 -4.21 -21.52
CA VAL A 259 3.47 -5.44 -21.08
C VAL A 259 2.47 -6.50 -20.62
N PRO A 260 2.85 -7.80 -20.60
CA PRO A 260 1.98 -8.86 -20.13
C PRO A 260 1.45 -8.66 -18.70
N LEU A 261 0.16 -8.95 -18.54
CA LEU A 261 -0.60 -8.85 -17.30
C LEU A 261 -1.02 -10.25 -16.81
N GLY A 262 -1.16 -10.40 -15.50
CA GLY A 262 -1.80 -11.56 -14.88
C GLY A 262 -2.61 -11.17 -13.65
N ALA A 263 -3.01 -12.17 -12.86
CA ALA A 263 -3.70 -11.97 -11.60
C ALA A 263 -3.24 -12.96 -10.53
N PHE A 264 -3.22 -12.49 -9.28
CA PHE A 264 -3.15 -13.38 -8.13
C PHE A 264 -4.54 -13.96 -7.87
N LEU A 265 -4.64 -15.29 -7.85
CA LEU A 265 -5.89 -16.01 -7.68
C LEU A 265 -5.85 -16.85 -6.39
N SER A 266 -6.58 -16.40 -5.37
CA SER A 266 -6.86 -17.19 -4.17
C SER A 266 -8.20 -17.91 -4.30
N GLY A 267 -8.58 -18.65 -3.26
CA GLY A 267 -9.90 -19.26 -3.15
C GLY A 267 -11.02 -18.29 -2.78
N GLY A 268 -10.69 -17.00 -2.57
CA GLY A 268 -11.61 -15.98 -2.10
C GLY A 268 -12.46 -15.36 -3.23
N ILE A 269 -13.63 -14.86 -2.85
CA ILE A 269 -14.57 -14.20 -3.77
C ILE A 269 -13.95 -12.97 -4.44
N ASP A 270 -13.08 -12.24 -3.73
CA ASP A 270 -12.50 -10.98 -4.22
C ASP A 270 -11.61 -11.22 -5.45
N SER A 271 -10.60 -12.11 -5.33
CA SER A 271 -9.72 -12.42 -6.47
C SER A 271 -10.47 -13.12 -7.60
N SER A 272 -11.43 -14.01 -7.29
CA SER A 272 -12.22 -14.69 -8.32
C SER A 272 -13.11 -13.71 -9.09
N ALA A 273 -13.68 -12.69 -8.43
CA ALA A 273 -14.44 -11.64 -9.09
C ALA A 273 -13.55 -10.77 -10.01
N ILE A 274 -12.33 -10.44 -9.58
CA ILE A 274 -11.36 -9.73 -10.45
C ILE A 274 -11.03 -10.58 -11.68
N VAL A 275 -10.69 -11.86 -11.51
CA VAL A 275 -10.38 -12.77 -12.62
C VAL A 275 -11.55 -12.94 -13.58
N ALA A 276 -12.78 -13.07 -13.08
CA ALA A 276 -13.99 -13.13 -13.90
C ALA A 276 -14.12 -11.90 -14.81
N LEU A 277 -13.98 -10.70 -14.23
CA LEU A 277 -14.10 -9.45 -14.97
C LEU A 277 -12.91 -9.20 -15.92
N MET A 278 -11.71 -9.68 -15.56
CA MET A 278 -10.57 -9.68 -16.48
C MET A 278 -10.87 -10.57 -17.70
N ARG A 279 -11.44 -11.75 -17.48
CA ARG A 279 -11.79 -12.70 -18.54
C ARG A 279 -12.83 -12.15 -19.52
N GLU A 280 -13.79 -11.37 -19.02
CA GLU A 280 -14.79 -10.67 -19.85
C GLU A 280 -14.16 -9.60 -20.75
N ASN A 281 -12.99 -9.05 -20.36
CA ASN A 281 -12.30 -7.99 -21.09
C ASN A 281 -11.02 -8.46 -21.81
N SER A 282 -10.66 -9.74 -21.73
CA SER A 282 -9.41 -10.28 -22.31
C SER A 282 -9.53 -11.76 -22.69
N SER A 283 -9.02 -12.09 -23.87
CA SER A 283 -9.03 -13.46 -24.41
C SER A 283 -8.06 -14.41 -23.71
N GLU A 284 -7.03 -13.88 -23.05
CA GLU A 284 -6.04 -14.65 -22.30
C GLU A 284 -5.84 -14.02 -20.92
N VAL A 285 -6.05 -14.82 -19.88
CA VAL A 285 -5.82 -14.39 -18.48
C VAL A 285 -4.87 -15.39 -17.85
N LYS A 286 -3.70 -14.91 -17.42
CA LYS A 286 -2.73 -15.69 -16.64
C LYS A 286 -3.04 -15.52 -15.16
N THR A 287 -3.18 -16.64 -14.44
CA THR A 287 -3.47 -16.62 -13.00
C THR A 287 -2.41 -17.37 -12.22
N PHE A 288 -2.07 -16.86 -11.04
CA PHE A 288 -1.00 -17.39 -10.21
C PHE A 288 -1.51 -17.64 -8.78
N CYS A 289 -1.17 -18.80 -8.22
CA CYS A 289 -1.53 -19.18 -6.86
C CYS A 289 -0.35 -19.88 -6.17
N ILE A 290 -0.26 -19.74 -4.85
CA ILE A 290 0.59 -20.58 -4.00
C ILE A 290 -0.24 -21.66 -3.33
N SER A 291 0.27 -22.89 -3.37
CA SER A 291 -0.27 -24.01 -2.60
C SER A 291 0.63 -24.40 -1.43
N PHE A 292 0.03 -24.99 -0.41
CA PHE A 292 0.69 -25.37 0.84
C PHE A 292 0.57 -26.89 1.07
N ARG A 293 1.61 -27.51 1.64
CA ARG A 293 1.56 -28.94 2.01
C ARG A 293 0.49 -29.23 3.07
N GLU A 294 0.35 -28.31 4.01
CA GLU A 294 -0.60 -28.38 5.11
C GLU A 294 -2.00 -28.04 4.59
N ARG A 295 -2.82 -29.07 4.33
CA ARG A 295 -4.16 -28.94 3.72
C ARG A 295 -5.10 -27.98 4.45
N SER A 296 -4.87 -27.72 5.74
CA SER A 296 -5.69 -26.80 6.52
C SER A 296 -5.50 -25.33 6.13
N TYR A 297 -4.35 -24.97 5.53
CA TYR A 297 -4.02 -23.63 5.03
C TYR A 297 -4.01 -23.54 3.50
N ASP A 298 -4.28 -24.65 2.81
CA ASP A 298 -4.21 -24.71 1.36
C ASP A 298 -5.57 -24.39 0.70
N GLU A 299 -5.63 -23.24 0.02
CA GLU A 299 -6.80 -22.78 -0.73
C GLU A 299 -6.70 -23.07 -2.24
N SER A 300 -5.60 -23.69 -2.69
CA SER A 300 -5.30 -23.98 -4.10
C SER A 300 -6.44 -24.69 -4.84
N ARG A 301 -7.16 -25.60 -4.17
CA ARG A 301 -8.33 -26.28 -4.75
C ARG A 301 -9.39 -25.29 -5.23
N PHE A 302 -9.65 -24.22 -4.48
CA PHE A 302 -10.65 -23.22 -4.84
C PHE A 302 -10.14 -22.30 -5.95
N SER A 303 -8.85 -21.95 -5.93
CA SER A 303 -8.19 -21.26 -7.03
C SER A 303 -8.29 -22.05 -8.33
N LYS A 304 -8.04 -23.36 -8.28
CA LYS A 304 -8.14 -24.27 -9.43
C LYS A 304 -9.56 -24.34 -9.99
N LEU A 305 -10.58 -24.44 -9.12
CA LEU A 305 -11.98 -24.40 -9.56
C LEU A 305 -12.32 -23.09 -10.29
N SER A 306 -11.85 -21.96 -9.78
CA SER A 306 -12.06 -20.66 -10.42
C SER A 306 -11.32 -20.58 -11.76
N ALA A 307 -10.07 -21.06 -11.81
CA ALA A 307 -9.27 -21.09 -13.03
C ALA A 307 -9.89 -21.97 -14.13
N GLU A 308 -10.39 -23.15 -13.77
CA GLU A 308 -11.10 -24.06 -14.69
C GLU A 308 -12.39 -23.43 -15.20
N HIS A 309 -13.18 -22.81 -14.32
CA HIS A 309 -14.44 -22.16 -14.67
C HIS A 309 -14.26 -20.97 -15.64
N PHE A 310 -13.21 -20.16 -15.44
CA PHE A 310 -12.93 -19.01 -16.30
C PHE A 310 -11.95 -19.32 -17.44
N HIS A 311 -11.51 -20.58 -17.57
CA HIS A 311 -10.55 -21.03 -18.58
C HIS A 311 -9.28 -20.17 -18.62
N THR A 312 -8.65 -19.95 -17.46
CA THR A 312 -7.41 -19.16 -17.35
C THR A 312 -6.17 -20.03 -17.54
N ASP A 313 -5.08 -19.43 -18.03
CA ASP A 313 -3.74 -20.04 -18.00
C ASP A 313 -3.21 -19.99 -16.56
N HIS A 314 -3.45 -21.09 -15.82
CA HIS A 314 -3.25 -21.14 -14.37
C HIS A 314 -1.92 -21.79 -13.99
N THR A 315 -1.13 -21.06 -13.21
CA THR A 315 0.11 -21.55 -12.61
C THR A 315 -0.08 -21.66 -11.10
N GLU A 316 -0.07 -22.90 -10.61
CA GLU A 316 -0.02 -23.22 -9.19
C GLU A 316 1.43 -23.54 -8.79
N TYR A 317 1.90 -22.93 -7.70
CA TYR A 317 3.22 -23.21 -7.17
C TYR A 317 3.19 -23.63 -5.71
N MET A 318 3.66 -24.84 -5.42
CA MET A 318 3.87 -25.31 -4.06
C MET A 318 5.26 -24.90 -3.56
N VAL A 319 5.32 -24.07 -2.52
CA VAL A 319 6.59 -23.73 -1.86
C VAL A 319 7.08 -24.95 -1.06
N LYS A 320 8.15 -25.58 -1.53
CA LYS A 320 8.72 -26.80 -0.91
C LYS A 320 9.47 -26.50 0.39
N ASP A 321 10.18 -25.38 0.42
CA ASP A 321 10.94 -24.87 1.56
C ASP A 321 10.93 -23.33 1.49
N TYR A 322 10.50 -22.70 2.58
CA TYR A 322 10.44 -21.24 2.69
C TYR A 322 11.81 -20.61 2.99
N GLN A 323 12.81 -21.41 3.41
CA GLN A 323 14.12 -20.93 3.85
C GLN A 323 13.96 -19.73 4.81
N VAL A 324 13.11 -19.93 5.82
CA VAL A 324 12.49 -18.87 6.63
C VAL A 324 13.50 -17.83 7.11
N GLU A 325 14.65 -18.25 7.65
CA GLU A 325 15.67 -17.32 8.14
C GLU A 325 16.18 -16.35 7.05
N SER A 326 16.53 -16.89 5.88
CA SER A 326 17.02 -16.07 4.76
C SER A 326 15.93 -15.17 4.18
N LEU A 327 14.68 -15.68 4.16
CA LEU A 327 13.53 -14.95 3.66
C LEU A 327 13.16 -13.82 4.61
N LEU A 328 13.21 -14.04 5.92
CA LEU A 328 12.98 -13.00 6.92
C LEU A 328 13.96 -11.84 6.76
N LYS A 329 15.26 -12.11 6.54
CA LYS A 329 16.26 -11.04 6.28
C LYS A 329 15.89 -10.23 5.04
N LYS A 330 15.42 -10.87 3.96
CA LYS A 330 14.95 -10.20 2.74
C LYS A 330 13.68 -9.39 2.98
N LEU A 331 12.72 -9.94 3.72
CA LEU A 331 11.48 -9.25 4.04
C LEU A 331 11.75 -8.00 4.89
N VAL A 332 12.59 -8.10 5.91
CA VAL A 332 13.02 -6.94 6.72
C VAL A 332 13.66 -5.87 5.83
N PHE A 333 14.52 -6.27 4.90
CA PHE A 333 15.13 -5.35 3.94
C PHE A 333 14.08 -4.67 3.02
N HIS A 334 13.05 -5.40 2.57
CA HIS A 334 12.04 -4.85 1.66
C HIS A 334 10.96 -4.01 2.36
N PHE A 335 10.55 -4.37 3.59
CA PHE A 335 9.58 -3.61 4.37
C PHE A 335 10.17 -2.37 5.03
N ASP A 336 11.48 -2.35 5.27
CA ASP A 336 12.25 -1.31 5.97
C ASP A 336 11.87 -1.02 7.42
N GLU A 337 10.82 -1.66 7.93
CA GLU A 337 10.37 -1.59 9.32
C GLU A 337 9.66 -2.91 9.69
N PRO A 338 9.45 -3.17 10.99
CA PRO A 338 8.73 -4.37 11.42
C PRO A 338 7.29 -4.42 10.85
N PHE A 339 6.97 -5.54 10.21
CA PHE A 339 5.66 -5.82 9.63
C PHE A 339 5.25 -7.26 9.90
N GLY A 340 4.25 -7.44 10.77
CA GLY A 340 3.81 -8.68 11.37
C GLY A 340 2.66 -9.34 10.61
N ASP A 341 2.76 -9.41 9.29
CA ASP A 341 1.81 -10.14 8.45
C ASP A 341 2.41 -11.44 7.94
N SER A 342 1.85 -12.57 8.38
CA SER A 342 2.27 -13.90 7.92
C SER A 342 2.09 -14.10 6.41
N SER A 343 1.17 -13.36 5.77
CA SER A 343 0.95 -13.41 4.32
C SER A 343 2.14 -12.87 3.51
N ALA A 344 3.03 -12.10 4.13
CA ALA A 344 4.21 -11.57 3.45
C ALA A 344 5.13 -12.67 2.89
N LEU A 345 5.25 -13.80 3.60
CA LEU A 345 6.08 -14.94 3.20
C LEU A 345 5.59 -15.54 1.87
N PRO A 346 4.33 -16.03 1.73
CA PRO A 346 3.84 -16.53 0.45
C PRO A 346 3.80 -15.41 -0.60
N THR A 347 3.37 -14.19 -0.27
CA THR A 347 3.29 -13.10 -1.26
C THR A 347 4.64 -12.77 -1.91
N TYR A 348 5.75 -12.84 -1.16
CA TYR A 348 7.09 -12.70 -1.73
C TYR A 348 7.39 -13.78 -2.78
N HIS A 349 7.12 -15.05 -2.45
CA HIS A 349 7.32 -16.15 -3.39
C HIS A 349 6.41 -16.02 -4.61
N LEU A 350 5.14 -15.67 -4.40
CA LEU A 350 4.15 -15.52 -5.46
C LEU A 350 4.58 -14.43 -6.43
N SER A 351 5.01 -13.29 -5.91
CA SER A 351 5.53 -12.17 -6.71
C SER A 351 6.77 -12.56 -7.51
N ARG A 352 7.71 -13.27 -6.88
CA ARG A 352 8.94 -13.75 -7.53
C ARG A 352 8.66 -14.70 -8.69
N ILE A 353 7.70 -15.61 -8.54
CA ILE A 353 7.34 -16.57 -9.59
C ILE A 353 6.56 -15.85 -10.69
N THR A 354 5.57 -15.04 -10.31
CA THR A 354 4.74 -14.28 -11.24
C THR A 354 5.58 -13.41 -12.16
N ARG A 355 6.66 -12.80 -11.64
CA ARG A 355 7.57 -11.96 -12.43
C ARG A 355 8.24 -12.68 -13.60
N GLN A 356 8.34 -14.01 -13.56
CA GLN A 356 8.88 -14.82 -14.65
C GLN A 356 7.95 -14.87 -15.87
N TYR A 357 6.66 -14.58 -15.69
CA TYR A 357 5.63 -14.69 -16.71
C TYR A 357 5.03 -13.35 -17.11
N VAL A 358 4.82 -12.46 -16.14
CA VAL A 358 4.14 -11.17 -16.34
C VAL A 358 4.85 -10.06 -15.57
N THR A 359 4.68 -8.81 -16.04
CA THR A 359 5.27 -7.64 -15.38
C THR A 359 4.28 -7.01 -14.39
N VAL A 360 2.98 -7.13 -14.66
CA VAL A 360 1.89 -6.58 -13.84
C VAL A 360 0.96 -7.70 -13.42
N ALA A 361 0.51 -7.67 -12.16
CA ALA A 361 -0.50 -8.57 -11.65
C ALA A 361 -1.58 -7.79 -10.90
N LEU A 362 -2.85 -8.13 -11.13
CA LEU A 362 -3.98 -7.63 -10.36
C LEU A 362 -4.20 -8.54 -9.12
N SER A 363 -4.57 -7.94 -7.99
CA SER A 363 -4.98 -8.66 -6.77
C SER A 363 -6.41 -8.25 -6.37
N GLY A 364 -7.02 -9.04 -5.49
CA GLY A 364 -8.32 -8.76 -4.88
C GLY A 364 -8.23 -7.93 -3.59
N ASP A 365 -7.07 -7.35 -3.26
CA ASP A 365 -6.87 -6.66 -1.98
C ASP A 365 -7.78 -5.43 -1.85
N GLY A 366 -8.29 -5.18 -0.63
CA GLY A 366 -9.20 -4.08 -0.33
C GLY A 366 -10.68 -4.46 -0.33
N GLY A 367 -11.05 -5.66 -0.80
CA GLY A 367 -12.43 -6.15 -0.80
C GLY A 367 -13.00 -6.25 0.62
N ASP A 368 -12.30 -6.94 1.52
CA ASP A 368 -12.69 -7.09 2.92
C ASP A 368 -12.83 -5.75 3.66
N GLU A 369 -11.95 -4.78 3.41
CA GLU A 369 -12.03 -3.44 4.01
C GLU A 369 -13.23 -2.65 3.49
N LEU A 370 -13.49 -2.72 2.18
CA LEU A 370 -14.56 -1.96 1.55
C LEU A 370 -15.94 -2.52 1.86
N PHE A 371 -16.08 -3.85 1.90
CA PHE A 371 -17.35 -4.56 2.09
C PHE A 371 -17.55 -5.12 3.51
N ALA A 372 -16.64 -4.81 4.43
CA ALA A 372 -16.64 -5.34 5.78
C ALA A 372 -16.66 -6.89 5.82
N GLY A 373 -15.86 -7.52 4.96
CA GLY A 373 -15.82 -8.98 4.77
C GLY A 373 -15.20 -9.77 5.94
N TYR A 374 -14.39 -9.13 6.78
CA TYR A 374 -13.80 -9.81 7.92
C TYR A 374 -14.83 -10.19 9.00
N ASN A 375 -14.72 -11.43 9.52
CA ASN A 375 -15.52 -11.94 10.64
C ASN A 375 -15.53 -11.05 11.90
N ARG A 376 -14.49 -10.23 12.10
CA ARG A 376 -14.44 -9.22 13.18
C ARG A 376 -15.56 -8.19 13.12
N TYR A 377 -16.03 -7.82 11.92
CA TYR A 377 -17.14 -6.87 11.78
C TYR A 377 -18.47 -7.52 12.17
N ILE A 378 -18.64 -8.81 11.84
CA ILE A 378 -19.75 -9.63 12.31
C ILE A 378 -19.70 -9.73 13.85
N ALA A 379 -18.54 -10.03 14.41
CA ALA A 379 -18.35 -10.08 15.86
C ALA A 379 -18.70 -8.74 16.53
N ARG A 380 -18.29 -7.60 15.95
CA ARG A 380 -18.68 -6.28 16.45
C ARG A 380 -20.19 -6.07 16.44
N ARG A 381 -20.88 -6.46 15.37
CA ARG A 381 -22.36 -6.36 15.28
C ARG A 381 -23.04 -7.15 16.39
N PHE A 382 -22.56 -8.35 16.70
CA PHE A 382 -23.11 -9.18 17.77
C PHE A 382 -22.65 -8.78 19.18
N ALA A 383 -21.48 -8.15 19.32
CA ALA A 383 -20.97 -7.66 20.60
C ALA A 383 -21.95 -6.66 21.25
N HIS A 384 -22.66 -5.85 20.46
CA HIS A 384 -23.71 -4.97 20.96
C HIS A 384 -24.79 -5.74 21.73
N TYR A 385 -25.30 -6.84 21.18
CA TYR A 385 -26.30 -7.68 21.84
C TYR A 385 -25.72 -8.43 23.03
N TYR A 386 -24.50 -8.94 22.91
CA TYR A 386 -23.79 -9.56 24.03
C TYR A 386 -23.71 -8.60 25.23
N ASN A 387 -23.49 -7.31 25.00
CA ASN A 387 -23.40 -6.29 26.05
C ASN A 387 -24.70 -6.00 26.78
N LEU A 388 -25.85 -6.36 26.21
CA LEU A 388 -27.14 -6.28 26.91
C LEU A 388 -27.28 -7.34 28.01
N LEU A 389 -26.45 -8.40 27.98
CA LEU A 389 -26.46 -9.43 29.02
C LEU A 389 -25.86 -8.92 30.35
N PRO A 390 -26.42 -9.30 31.50
CA PRO A 390 -25.85 -8.98 32.81
C PRO A 390 -24.38 -9.41 32.92
N LYS A 391 -23.57 -8.61 33.61
CA LYS A 391 -22.12 -8.82 33.74
C LYS A 391 -21.78 -10.21 34.29
N SER A 392 -22.59 -10.76 35.20
CA SER A 392 -22.44 -12.10 35.78
C SER A 392 -22.52 -13.22 34.73
N LEU A 393 -23.51 -13.16 33.84
CA LEU A 393 -23.66 -14.09 32.71
C LEU A 393 -22.49 -13.95 31.72
N ARG A 394 -22.07 -12.72 31.42
CA ARG A 394 -20.95 -12.45 30.50
C ARG A 394 -19.59 -12.95 31.01
N THR A 395 -19.27 -12.70 32.28
CA THR A 395 -17.89 -12.91 32.79
C THR A 395 -17.69 -14.19 33.57
N ARG A 396 -18.72 -14.77 34.20
CA ARG A 396 -18.56 -16.05 34.93
C ARG A 396 -18.93 -17.26 34.08
N PHE A 397 -20.07 -17.19 33.40
CA PHE A 397 -20.57 -18.32 32.62
C PHE A 397 -19.80 -18.51 31.31
N PHE A 398 -19.69 -17.46 30.49
CA PHE A 398 -19.01 -17.54 29.20
C PHE A 398 -17.49 -17.76 29.32
N ASN A 399 -16.79 -17.12 30.26
CA ASN A 399 -15.35 -17.35 30.45
C ASN A 399 -15.06 -18.81 30.79
N ASN A 400 -15.73 -19.37 31.80
CA ASN A 400 -15.48 -20.72 32.28
C ASN A 400 -15.88 -21.78 31.23
N PHE A 401 -17.01 -21.56 30.54
CA PHE A 401 -17.46 -22.47 29.50
C PHE A 401 -16.51 -22.47 28.29
N ILE A 402 -16.07 -21.28 27.85
CA ILE A 402 -15.18 -21.15 26.69
C ILE A 402 -13.76 -21.65 26.99
N SER A 403 -13.24 -21.43 28.21
CA SER A 403 -11.91 -21.94 28.60
C SER A 403 -11.85 -23.46 28.71
N MET A 404 -12.99 -24.12 28.94
CA MET A 404 -13.10 -25.58 28.98
C MET A 404 -13.21 -26.22 27.59
N LEU A 405 -13.48 -25.43 26.53
CA LEU A 405 -13.55 -25.97 25.18
C LEU A 405 -12.14 -26.25 24.63
N PRO A 406 -11.83 -27.48 24.17
CA PRO A 406 -10.52 -27.82 23.65
C PRO A 406 -10.21 -27.04 22.37
N ASP A 407 -8.97 -26.58 22.22
CA ASP A 407 -8.49 -25.92 21.01
C ASP A 407 -8.36 -26.92 19.86
N ASN A 408 -9.44 -27.07 19.09
CA ASN A 408 -9.45 -27.97 17.94
C ASN A 408 -8.49 -27.47 16.84
N THR A 409 -7.72 -28.38 16.25
CA THR A 409 -6.67 -28.10 15.24
C THR A 409 -7.20 -27.66 13.87
N ARG A 410 -8.52 -27.64 13.65
CA ARG A 410 -9.11 -27.21 12.36
C ARG A 410 -8.91 -25.71 12.11
N TYR A 411 -8.79 -25.35 10.82
CA TYR A 411 -8.68 -23.98 10.31
C TYR A 411 -9.78 -23.05 10.89
N TYR A 412 -9.43 -21.78 11.10
CA TYR A 412 -10.26 -20.80 11.83
C TYR A 412 -11.71 -20.70 11.33
N ALA A 413 -11.92 -20.75 10.01
CA ALA A 413 -13.25 -20.63 9.41
C ALA A 413 -14.18 -21.85 9.62
N LYS A 414 -13.65 -23.00 10.06
CA LYS A 414 -14.42 -24.26 10.20
C LYS A 414 -14.57 -24.74 11.64
N SER A 415 -14.09 -23.96 12.62
CA SER A 415 -14.18 -24.30 14.05
C SER A 415 -15.12 -23.34 14.77
N ILE A 416 -16.27 -23.86 15.19
CA ILE A 416 -17.25 -23.13 16.02
C ILE A 416 -16.60 -22.71 17.34
N VAL A 417 -15.74 -23.57 17.92
CA VAL A 417 -15.02 -23.27 19.16
C VAL A 417 -14.08 -22.08 19.00
N LYS A 418 -13.26 -22.06 17.93
CA LYS A 418 -12.37 -20.91 17.65
C LYS A 418 -13.15 -19.64 17.35
N SER A 419 -14.27 -19.76 16.63
CA SER A 419 -15.16 -18.63 16.34
C SER A 419 -15.79 -18.04 17.61
N LEU A 420 -16.23 -18.90 18.54
CA LEU A 420 -16.77 -18.48 19.84
C LEU A 420 -15.70 -17.86 20.74
N LYS A 421 -14.49 -18.46 20.80
CA LYS A 421 -13.34 -17.89 21.51
C LYS A 421 -12.97 -16.52 20.96
N LEU A 422 -12.85 -16.39 19.63
CA LEU A 422 -12.55 -15.13 18.95
C LEU A 422 -13.65 -14.09 19.22
N PHE A 423 -14.92 -14.46 19.08
CA PHE A 423 -16.05 -13.57 19.36
C PHE A 423 -16.00 -13.03 20.78
N HIS A 424 -15.80 -13.91 21.76
CA HIS A 424 -15.76 -13.52 23.17
C HIS A 424 -14.59 -12.59 23.49
N THR A 425 -13.39 -12.92 23.03
CA THR A 425 -12.21 -12.05 23.15
C THR A 425 -12.45 -10.69 22.49
N MET A 426 -13.03 -10.68 21.28
CA MET A 426 -13.37 -9.44 20.58
C MET A 426 -14.45 -8.62 21.30
N ALA A 427 -15.50 -9.25 21.82
CA ALA A 427 -16.58 -8.56 22.53
C ALA A 427 -16.07 -7.88 23.82
N LEU A 428 -15.17 -8.53 24.55
CA LEU A 428 -14.50 -7.93 25.71
C LEU A 428 -13.59 -6.75 25.32
N ARG A 429 -12.84 -6.88 24.22
CA ARG A 429 -11.96 -5.81 23.71
C ARG A 429 -12.76 -4.59 23.23
N ILE A 430 -13.80 -4.80 22.42
CA ILE A 430 -14.66 -3.73 21.88
C ILE A 430 -15.35 -2.94 22.99
N ASN A 431 -15.71 -3.59 24.11
CA ASN A 431 -16.23 -2.90 25.30
C ASN A 431 -15.24 -1.93 25.93
N ARG A 432 -13.96 -2.30 25.97
CA ARG A 432 -12.91 -1.45 26.55
C ARG A 432 -12.53 -0.32 25.62
N ASN A 433 -12.52 -0.59 24.31
CA ASN A 433 -12.25 0.40 23.29
C ASN A 433 -13.06 0.09 22.02
N SER A 434 -14.07 0.90 21.74
CA SER A 434 -14.99 0.73 20.61
C SER A 434 -14.29 0.87 19.24
N LEU A 435 -13.07 1.40 19.19
CA LEU A 435 -12.24 1.49 17.98
C LEU A 435 -11.31 0.28 17.79
N SER A 436 -11.26 -0.65 18.75
CA SER A 436 -10.39 -1.85 18.72
C SER A 436 -10.95 -3.00 17.85
N VAL A 437 -11.40 -2.68 16.63
CA VAL A 437 -11.78 -3.68 15.62
C VAL A 437 -10.56 -4.29 14.94
N LEU A 438 -9.41 -3.62 15.04
CA LEU A 438 -8.13 -4.14 14.58
C LEU A 438 -7.69 -5.33 15.45
N PRO A 439 -6.97 -6.30 14.86
CA PRO A 439 -6.44 -7.41 15.63
C PRO A 439 -5.32 -6.87 16.54
N ASN A 440 -5.34 -7.27 17.81
CA ASN A 440 -4.19 -7.08 18.68
C ASN A 440 -3.30 -8.31 18.59
N VAL A 441 -2.00 -8.11 18.36
CA VAL A 441 -1.01 -9.19 18.38
C VAL A 441 -0.79 -9.66 19.82
N PHE A 442 -0.60 -8.72 20.75
CA PHE A 442 -0.47 -8.97 22.19
C PHE A 442 -1.61 -8.32 22.99
N GLU A 443 -2.03 -8.96 24.08
CA GLU A 443 -2.85 -8.32 25.10
C GLU A 443 -2.06 -7.25 25.87
N GLU A 444 -2.75 -6.33 26.54
CA GLU A 444 -2.09 -5.20 27.21
C GLU A 444 -1.06 -5.64 28.27
N HIS A 445 -1.36 -6.68 29.03
CA HIS A 445 -0.46 -7.21 30.06
C HIS A 445 0.76 -7.92 29.47
N GLU A 446 0.56 -8.69 28.38
CA GLU A 446 1.65 -9.33 27.62
C GLU A 446 2.57 -8.27 27.04
N ARG A 447 2.00 -7.22 26.43
CA ARG A 447 2.75 -6.09 25.88
C ARG A 447 3.54 -5.35 26.96
N LYS A 448 2.94 -5.07 28.13
CA LYS A 448 3.66 -4.45 29.26
C LYS A 448 4.84 -5.31 29.74
N ALA A 449 4.71 -6.63 29.68
CA ALA A 449 5.80 -7.55 30.04
C ALA A 449 6.96 -7.58 29.02
N LEU A 450 6.75 -7.08 27.80
CA LEU A 450 7.83 -6.95 26.78
C LEU A 450 8.76 -5.77 27.06
N TYR A 451 8.37 -4.84 27.93
CA TYR A 451 9.08 -3.57 28.12
C TYR A 451 9.81 -3.52 29.46
N SER A 452 10.97 -2.86 29.45
CA SER A 452 11.63 -2.48 30.71
C SER A 452 10.79 -1.44 31.45
N HIS A 453 10.95 -1.34 32.77
CA HIS A 453 10.28 -0.31 33.58
C HIS A 453 10.54 1.11 33.08
N GLN A 454 11.75 1.38 32.58
CA GLN A 454 12.13 2.68 32.02
C GLN A 454 11.34 2.99 30.74
N LEU A 455 11.19 2.01 29.85
CA LEU A 455 10.44 2.19 28.60
C LEU A 455 8.93 2.34 28.88
N LEU A 456 8.39 1.58 29.84
CA LEU A 456 7.01 1.74 30.29
C LEU A 456 6.73 3.17 30.78
N ALA A 457 7.66 3.76 31.53
CA ALA A 457 7.52 5.13 32.03
C ALA A 457 7.55 6.19 30.91
N GLN A 458 8.08 5.86 29.73
CA GLN A 458 8.08 6.75 28.56
C GLN A 458 6.81 6.60 27.70
N LEU A 459 6.11 5.48 27.81
CA LEU A 459 4.89 5.15 27.05
C LEU A 459 3.59 5.54 27.77
N CYS A 460 3.65 5.67 29.10
CA CYS A 460 2.56 6.16 29.95
C CYS A 460 2.60 7.68 30.02
#